data_AF-A0A7J8Z539-F1
#
_entry.id   AF-A0A7J8Z539-F1
#
_cell.length_a   1.000
_cell.length_b   1.000
_cell.length_c   1.000
_cell.angle_alpha   90.00
_cell.angle_beta   90.00
_cell.angle_gamma   90.00
#
_symmetry.space_group_name_H-M   'P 1'
#
loop_
_entity.id
_entity.type
_entity.pdbx_description
1 polymer ?
#
loop_
_entity_poly.entity_id
_entity_poly.type
_entity_poly.pdbx_seq_one_letter_code
_entity_poly.pdbx_strand_id
1 'polypeptide(L)'
;GAGWAAPDGPYAWGYCYNRELNPPSSYCSSDPNYPCSPGKQYFGRGPMQLSWNYNYGPCGRAIGVDLLNNPDLLSSDPTISFKSAFWFWMTPQSPKPSCHNVIIGAWSPSSSDRAAGRATGYGVITNIINGGLECGKGWNAQVEDRIGFYKRYCDILGVSYGNNLDCYNQRPFGNGVSVDSM
;
A
#
# COMPACT_ATOMS: atom_id res chain seq x y z
N GLY A 1 0.00 -11.35 -31.71
CA GLY A 1 0.07 -9.99 -32.27
C GLY A 1 0.96 -9.16 -31.36
N ALA A 2 1.86 -8.37 -31.92
CA ALA A 2 2.78 -7.52 -31.15
C ALA A 2 1.98 -6.59 -30.22
N GLY A 3 2.11 -6.84 -28.91
CA GLY A 3 1.40 -6.09 -27.87
C GLY A 3 1.92 -4.65 -27.83
N TRP A 4 1.02 -3.71 -27.60
CA TRP A 4 1.33 -2.29 -27.42
C TRP A 4 2.54 -2.10 -26.50
N ALA A 5 3.63 -1.54 -27.03
CA ALA A 5 4.72 -1.05 -26.19
C ALA A 5 4.28 0.29 -25.59
N ALA A 6 4.24 0.39 -24.26
CA ALA A 6 3.93 1.63 -23.57
C ALA A 6 4.96 2.72 -23.96
N PRO A 7 4.53 3.87 -24.50
CA PRO A 7 5.41 5.02 -24.72
C PRO A 7 6.24 5.33 -23.46
N ASP A 8 7.54 5.56 -23.63
CA ASP A 8 8.51 5.83 -22.56
C ASP A 8 8.70 4.70 -21.51
N GLY A 9 8.22 3.49 -21.84
CA GLY A 9 8.31 2.30 -20.99
C GLY A 9 7.19 2.20 -19.95
N PRO A 10 6.98 1.01 -19.35
CA PRO A 10 5.85 0.76 -18.44
C PRO A 10 5.88 1.66 -17.20
N TYR A 11 7.06 2.05 -16.74
CA TYR A 11 7.24 2.87 -15.53
C TYR A 11 7.02 4.37 -15.75
N ALA A 12 6.58 4.78 -16.95
CA ALA A 12 6.11 6.14 -17.25
C ALA A 12 4.60 6.32 -17.05
N TRP A 13 3.86 5.25 -16.75
CA TRP A 13 2.39 5.21 -16.75
C TRP A 13 1.76 5.18 -15.35
N GLY A 14 2.50 5.65 -14.34
CA GLY A 14 1.99 5.80 -12.98
C GLY A 14 0.85 6.82 -12.92
N TYR A 15 0.01 6.74 -11.89
CA TYR A 15 -1.13 7.65 -11.69
C TYR A 15 -2.22 7.65 -12.80
N CYS A 16 -2.20 6.67 -13.71
CA CYS A 16 -3.21 6.57 -14.79
C CYS A 16 -4.64 6.33 -14.27
N TYR A 17 -4.79 5.67 -13.12
CA TYR A 17 -6.09 5.39 -12.50
C TYR A 17 -6.18 6.01 -11.10
N ASN A 18 -7.36 6.51 -10.74
CA ASN A 18 -7.66 7.09 -9.42
C ASN A 18 -8.64 6.22 -8.59
N ARG A 19 -9.09 5.09 -9.12
CA ARG A 19 -9.98 4.13 -8.48
C ARG A 19 -9.69 2.71 -8.95
N GLU A 20 -10.02 1.74 -8.12
CA GLU A 20 -9.90 0.33 -8.42
C GLU A 20 -10.78 -0.04 -9.61
N LEU A 21 -10.20 -0.83 -10.53
CA LEU A 21 -10.92 -1.38 -11.67
C LEU A 21 -11.58 -2.70 -11.26
N ASN A 22 -12.88 -2.84 -11.55
CA ASN A 22 -13.66 -4.06 -11.30
C ASN A 22 -13.56 -4.57 -9.84
N PRO A 23 -13.95 -3.78 -8.84
CA PRO A 23 -13.82 -4.17 -7.43
C PRO A 23 -14.63 -5.44 -7.13
N PRO A 24 -14.02 -6.48 -6.52
CA PRO A 24 -14.68 -7.76 -6.25
C PRO A 24 -15.63 -7.73 -5.05
N SER A 25 -15.63 -6.65 -4.26
CA SER A 25 -16.50 -6.50 -3.09
C SER A 25 -16.72 -5.02 -2.74
N SER A 26 -17.51 -4.78 -1.69
CA SER A 26 -17.67 -3.44 -1.08
C SER A 26 -16.53 -3.06 -0.15
N TYR A 27 -15.61 -3.98 0.16
CA TYR A 27 -14.52 -3.79 1.13
C TYR A 27 -15.02 -3.30 2.49
N CYS A 28 -16.15 -3.86 2.93
CA CYS A 28 -16.72 -3.61 4.24
C CYS A 28 -16.37 -4.76 5.19
N SER A 29 -15.65 -4.46 6.27
CA SER A 29 -15.39 -5.38 7.37
C SER A 29 -16.17 -4.95 8.61
N SER A 30 -16.51 -5.91 9.48
CA SER A 30 -17.13 -5.61 10.76
C SER A 30 -16.11 -4.93 11.68
N ASP A 31 -16.25 -3.61 11.87
CA ASP A 31 -15.43 -2.81 12.77
C ASP A 31 -16.36 -1.87 13.57
N PRO A 32 -16.47 -2.02 14.90
CA PRO A 32 -17.34 -1.17 15.71
C PRO A 32 -16.86 0.28 15.80
N ASN A 33 -15.59 0.56 15.55
CA ASN A 33 -15.06 1.94 15.56
C ASN A 33 -15.29 2.66 14.23
N TYR A 34 -15.35 1.89 13.13
CA TYR A 34 -15.50 2.40 11.78
C TYR A 34 -16.57 1.61 11.01
N PRO A 35 -17.84 1.64 11.46
CA PRO A 35 -18.90 0.87 10.83
C PRO A 35 -19.13 1.32 9.39
N CYS A 36 -19.44 0.38 8.51
CA CYS A 36 -19.73 0.71 7.12
C CYS A 36 -21.02 1.53 7.00
N SER A 37 -20.93 2.68 6.34
CA SER A 37 -22.08 3.53 6.06
C SER A 37 -22.99 2.87 5.02
N PRO A 38 -24.33 2.88 5.21
CA PRO A 38 -25.27 2.28 4.27
C PRO A 38 -25.07 2.77 2.83
N GLY A 39 -25.00 1.84 1.88
CA GLY A 39 -24.83 2.13 0.45
C GLY A 39 -23.43 2.62 0.05
N LYS A 40 -22.47 2.70 0.97
CA LYS A 40 -21.09 3.11 0.68
C LYS A 40 -20.18 1.91 0.43
N GLN A 41 -19.15 2.13 -0.39
CA GLN A 41 -18.19 1.11 -0.78
C GLN A 41 -16.77 1.67 -0.62
N TYR A 42 -15.88 0.82 -0.08
CA TYR A 42 -14.52 1.18 0.33
C TYR A 42 -13.45 0.50 -0.52
N PHE A 43 -13.73 0.30 -1.82
CA PHE A 43 -12.72 -0.16 -2.78
C PHE A 43 -11.60 0.86 -2.96
N GLY A 44 -10.52 0.45 -3.64
CA GLY A 44 -9.31 1.26 -3.81
C GLY A 44 -9.59 2.61 -4.44
N ARG A 45 -9.16 3.69 -3.80
CA ARG A 45 -9.17 5.05 -4.37
C ARG A 45 -7.88 5.81 -4.09
N GLY A 46 -7.56 6.75 -4.98
CA GLY A 46 -6.39 7.60 -4.88
C GLY A 46 -5.04 6.89 -5.09
N PRO A 47 -3.92 7.60 -4.86
CA PRO A 47 -2.58 7.14 -5.21
C PRO A 47 -2.14 5.85 -4.51
N MET A 48 -2.55 5.67 -3.26
CA MET A 48 -2.23 4.46 -2.47
C MET A 48 -3.34 3.40 -2.55
N GLN A 49 -4.35 3.58 -3.42
CA GLN A 49 -5.50 2.69 -3.53
C GLN A 49 -6.07 2.33 -2.15
N LEU A 50 -6.40 3.37 -1.37
CA LEU A 50 -6.92 3.18 -0.01
C LEU A 50 -8.18 2.31 -0.07
N SER A 51 -8.17 1.19 0.65
CA SER A 51 -9.26 0.22 0.68
C SER A 51 -9.65 -0.13 2.12
N TRP A 52 -10.90 -0.55 2.30
CA TRP A 52 -11.53 -0.95 3.56
C TRP A 52 -11.98 0.18 4.49
N ASN A 53 -13.15 0.01 5.10
CA ASN A 53 -13.72 0.93 6.10
C ASN A 53 -12.76 1.23 7.26
N TYR A 54 -12.01 0.24 7.74
CA TYR A 54 -11.01 0.40 8.80
C TYR A 54 -9.78 1.22 8.39
N ASN A 55 -9.62 1.57 7.10
CA ASN A 55 -8.66 2.56 6.64
C ASN A 55 -9.32 3.91 6.33
N TYR A 56 -10.48 3.92 5.67
CA TYR A 56 -11.21 5.16 5.37
C TYR A 56 -11.58 5.94 6.64
N GLY A 57 -12.05 5.25 7.68
CA GLY A 57 -12.43 5.84 8.96
C GLY A 57 -11.28 6.59 9.66
N PRO A 58 -10.17 5.94 10.03
CA PRO A 58 -9.05 6.62 10.70
C PRO A 58 -8.34 7.61 9.78
N CYS A 59 -8.25 7.35 8.47
CA CYS A 59 -7.74 8.34 7.52
C CYS A 59 -8.57 9.62 7.54
N GLY A 60 -9.90 9.47 7.43
CA GLY A 60 -10.82 10.61 7.44
C GLY A 60 -10.69 11.44 8.71
N ARG A 61 -10.63 10.77 9.86
CA ARG A 61 -10.38 11.43 11.15
C ARG A 61 -9.07 12.20 11.15
N ALA A 62 -7.98 11.61 10.67
CA ALA A 62 -6.66 12.24 10.68
C ALA A 62 -6.56 13.46 9.76
N ILE A 63 -7.26 13.46 8.62
CA ILE A 63 -7.20 14.54 7.64
C ILE A 63 -8.35 15.56 7.79
N GLY A 64 -9.25 15.36 8.76
CA GLY A 64 -10.39 16.24 9.03
C GLY A 64 -11.52 16.15 8.00
N VAL A 65 -11.73 14.97 7.39
CA VAL A 65 -12.74 14.72 6.35
C VAL A 65 -13.54 13.46 6.68
N ASP A 66 -14.87 13.51 6.58
CA ASP A 66 -15.71 12.33 6.80
C ASP A 66 -15.69 11.37 5.59
N LEU A 67 -14.61 10.61 5.48
CA LEU A 67 -14.40 9.61 4.43
C LEU A 67 -15.23 8.33 4.63
N LEU A 68 -15.77 8.09 5.82
CA LEU A 68 -16.58 6.90 6.07
C LEU A 68 -17.96 7.04 5.40
N ASN A 69 -18.56 8.23 5.48
CA ASN A 69 -19.81 8.56 4.79
C ASN A 69 -19.58 9.09 3.36
N ASN A 70 -18.40 9.64 3.05
CA ASN A 70 -18.08 10.25 1.76
C ASN A 70 -16.80 9.66 1.11
N PRO A 71 -16.72 8.33 0.88
CA PRO A 71 -15.51 7.69 0.38
C PRO A 71 -15.12 8.15 -1.04
N ASP A 72 -16.09 8.59 -1.85
CA ASP A 72 -15.85 9.05 -3.23
C ASP A 72 -15.00 10.32 -3.32
N LEU A 73 -14.85 11.06 -2.22
CA LEU A 73 -13.94 12.22 -2.13
C LEU A 73 -12.50 11.85 -2.48
N LEU A 74 -12.08 10.61 -2.24
CA LEU A 74 -10.73 10.16 -2.63
C LEU A 74 -10.53 10.03 -4.15
N SER A 75 -11.62 10.04 -4.92
CA SER A 75 -11.58 10.01 -6.39
C SER A 75 -12.03 11.31 -7.06
N SER A 76 -12.71 12.21 -6.33
CA SER A 76 -13.22 13.48 -6.88
C SER A 76 -12.45 14.71 -6.41
N ASP A 77 -11.75 14.67 -5.26
CA ASP A 77 -10.92 15.77 -4.77
C ASP A 77 -9.44 15.33 -4.75
N PRO A 78 -8.58 15.90 -5.62
CA PRO A 78 -7.18 15.51 -5.71
C PRO A 78 -6.39 15.82 -4.43
N THR A 79 -6.74 16.89 -3.70
CA THR A 79 -6.04 17.24 -2.46
C THR A 79 -6.34 16.22 -1.37
N ILE A 80 -7.62 15.85 -1.20
CA ILE A 80 -8.01 14.81 -0.24
C ILE A 80 -7.43 13.46 -0.65
N SER A 81 -7.39 13.17 -1.95
CA SER A 81 -6.78 11.96 -2.52
C SER A 81 -5.30 11.82 -2.15
N PHE A 82 -4.49 12.88 -2.33
CA PHE A 82 -3.08 12.85 -1.92
C PHE A 82 -2.90 12.85 -0.40
N LYS A 83 -3.75 13.55 0.36
CA LYS A 83 -3.72 13.50 1.82
C LYS A 83 -3.92 12.08 2.34
N SER A 84 -4.80 11.27 1.73
CA SER A 84 -5.00 9.89 2.15
C SER A 84 -3.78 9.00 1.86
N ALA A 85 -3.11 9.23 0.73
CA ALA A 85 -1.86 8.57 0.39
C ALA A 85 -0.75 8.88 1.40
N PHE A 86 -0.57 10.17 1.74
CA PHE A 86 0.40 10.57 2.77
C PHE A 86 0.02 10.03 4.15
N TRP A 87 -1.27 10.05 4.51
CA TRP A 87 -1.71 9.46 5.77
C TRP A 87 -1.29 7.98 5.87
N PHE A 88 -1.55 7.18 4.84
CA PHE A 88 -1.13 5.77 4.85
C PHE A 88 0.38 5.64 4.97
N TRP A 89 1.14 6.43 4.19
CA TRP A 89 2.60 6.40 4.19
C TRP A 89 3.22 6.75 5.54
N MET A 90 2.62 7.69 6.27
CA MET A 90 3.12 8.22 7.53
C MET A 90 2.62 7.47 8.77
N THR A 91 1.51 6.74 8.67
CA THR A 91 0.83 6.16 9.84
C THR A 91 1.25 4.72 10.09
N PRO A 92 1.93 4.40 11.21
CA PRO A 92 2.16 3.00 11.58
C PRO A 92 0.83 2.32 11.93
N GLN A 93 0.68 1.06 11.51
CA GLN A 93 -0.46 0.22 11.87
C GLN A 93 0.08 -1.10 12.41
N SER A 94 0.24 -1.19 13.73
CA SER A 94 0.87 -2.34 14.40
C SER A 94 0.31 -3.68 13.89
N PRO A 95 1.18 -4.65 13.51
CA PRO A 95 2.63 -4.68 13.74
C PRO A 95 3.48 -3.93 12.69
N LYS A 96 2.88 -3.29 11.70
CA LYS A 96 3.60 -2.61 10.61
C LYS A 96 4.14 -1.26 11.10
N PRO A 97 5.43 -0.93 10.84
CA PRO A 97 5.90 0.45 10.95
C PRO A 97 5.27 1.31 9.84
N SER A 98 5.47 2.62 9.90
CA SER A 98 5.15 3.48 8.75
C SER A 98 6.16 3.29 7.63
N CYS A 99 5.71 3.40 6.38
CA CYS A 99 6.60 3.39 5.22
C CYS A 99 7.66 4.50 5.34
N HIS A 100 7.26 5.66 5.88
CA HIS A 100 8.16 6.76 6.17
C HIS A 100 9.32 6.36 7.08
N ASN A 101 9.06 5.76 8.24
CA ASN A 101 10.12 5.38 9.17
C ASN A 101 11.09 4.35 8.55
N VAL A 102 10.60 3.47 7.67
CA VAL A 102 11.47 2.55 6.93
C VAL A 102 12.40 3.32 6.00
N ILE A 103 11.88 4.18 5.13
CA ILE A 103 12.69 4.78 4.05
C ILE A 103 13.71 5.80 4.58
N ILE A 104 13.45 6.44 5.73
CA ILE A 104 14.40 7.36 6.36
C ILE A 104 15.38 6.66 7.33
N GLY A 105 15.29 5.33 7.48
CA GLY A 105 16.15 4.57 8.39
C GLY A 105 15.81 4.68 9.88
N ALA A 106 14.62 5.21 10.23
CA ALA A 106 14.15 5.33 11.61
C ALA A 106 13.50 4.05 12.15
N TRP A 107 13.23 3.05 11.31
CA TRP A 107 12.76 1.73 11.72
C TRP A 107 13.93 0.75 11.86
N SER A 108 14.06 0.16 13.05
CA SER A 108 14.95 -0.97 13.31
C SER A 108 14.14 -2.26 13.38
N PRO A 109 14.42 -3.27 12.52
CA PRO A 109 13.72 -4.55 12.56
C PRO A 109 13.82 -5.19 13.95
N SER A 110 12.71 -5.73 14.44
CA SER A 110 12.71 -6.56 15.66
C SER A 110 13.36 -7.93 15.40
N SER A 111 13.49 -8.76 16.45
CA SER A 111 13.90 -10.15 16.28
C SER A 111 12.92 -10.95 15.42
N SER A 112 11.62 -10.71 15.55
CA SER A 112 10.60 -11.38 14.73
C SER A 112 10.61 -10.90 13.28
N ASP A 113 10.97 -9.63 13.04
CA ASP A 113 11.17 -9.11 11.67
C ASP A 113 12.36 -9.76 10.99
N ARG A 114 13.51 -9.84 11.68
CA ARG A 114 14.69 -10.53 11.16
C ARG A 114 14.41 -11.99 10.86
N ALA A 115 13.73 -12.71 11.77
CA ALA A 115 13.34 -14.09 11.56
C ALA A 115 12.36 -14.28 10.38
N ALA A 116 11.56 -13.26 10.09
CA ALA A 116 10.66 -13.21 8.96
C ALA A 116 11.33 -12.73 7.64
N GLY A 117 12.64 -12.52 7.64
CA GLY A 117 13.38 -11.99 6.49
C GLY A 117 13.13 -10.50 6.20
N ARG A 118 12.43 -9.78 7.09
CA ARG A 118 12.14 -8.35 6.91
C ARG A 118 13.33 -7.50 7.33
N ALA A 119 13.91 -6.79 6.38
CA ALA A 119 15.01 -5.85 6.56
C ALA A 119 14.65 -4.48 6.00
N THR A 120 15.33 -3.42 6.46
CA THR A 120 15.14 -2.06 5.97
C THR A 120 15.44 -1.99 4.46
N GLY A 121 14.50 -1.42 3.69
CA GLY A 121 14.58 -1.29 2.24
C GLY A 121 13.20 -1.16 1.60
N TYR A 122 13.16 -0.98 0.28
CA TYR A 122 11.89 -0.80 -0.43
C TYR A 122 10.99 -2.04 -0.39
N GLY A 123 11.58 -3.23 -0.27
CA GLY A 123 10.83 -4.48 -0.18
C GLY A 123 9.91 -4.55 1.04
N VAL A 124 10.36 -4.11 2.21
CA VAL A 124 9.50 -4.12 3.41
C VAL A 124 8.39 -3.06 3.30
N ILE A 125 8.59 -2.00 2.52
CA ILE A 125 7.53 -1.03 2.18
C ILE A 125 6.44 -1.70 1.33
N THR A 126 6.83 -2.47 0.31
CA THR A 126 5.88 -3.32 -0.44
C THR A 126 5.13 -4.28 0.48
N ASN A 127 5.81 -4.87 1.46
CA ASN A 127 5.21 -5.75 2.47
C ASN A 127 4.19 -5.02 3.36
N ILE A 128 4.48 -3.78 3.78
CA ILE A 128 3.54 -2.93 4.53
C ILE A 128 2.27 -2.67 3.70
N ILE A 129 2.45 -2.32 2.42
CA ILE A 129 1.36 -1.95 1.51
C ILE A 129 0.45 -3.14 1.21
N ASN A 130 1.01 -4.26 0.74
CA ASN A 130 0.20 -5.39 0.26
C ASN A 130 0.87 -6.76 0.46
N GLY A 131 1.66 -6.93 1.52
CA GLY A 131 2.48 -8.11 1.72
C GLY A 131 1.71 -9.43 1.74
N GLY A 132 0.48 -9.47 2.27
CA GLY A 132 -0.33 -10.69 2.30
C GLY A 132 -0.62 -11.27 0.90
N LEU A 133 -0.68 -10.41 -0.10
CA LEU A 133 -0.91 -10.81 -1.49
C LEU A 133 0.41 -10.98 -2.27
N GLU A 134 1.41 -10.14 -2.01
CA GLU A 134 2.57 -9.98 -2.88
C GLU A 134 3.90 -10.56 -2.34
N CYS A 135 4.06 -10.70 -1.02
CA CYS A 135 5.35 -11.02 -0.41
C CYS A 135 5.44 -12.47 0.10
N GLY A 136 6.66 -13.01 0.17
CA GLY A 136 6.93 -14.36 0.68
C GLY A 136 6.50 -15.49 -0.27
N LYS A 137 6.32 -15.17 -1.56
CA LYS A 137 5.82 -16.07 -2.61
C LYS A 137 6.81 -16.22 -3.77
N GLY A 138 8.06 -15.83 -3.57
CA GLY A 138 9.04 -15.73 -4.64
C GLY A 138 8.77 -14.54 -5.57
N TRP A 139 9.44 -14.56 -6.73
CA TRP A 139 9.31 -13.54 -7.77
C TRP A 139 7.86 -13.41 -8.24
N ASN A 140 7.39 -12.18 -8.42
CA ASN A 140 6.11 -11.89 -9.06
C ASN A 140 6.11 -10.52 -9.74
N ALA A 141 5.26 -10.37 -10.75
CA ALA A 141 5.20 -9.19 -11.59
C ALA A 141 4.76 -7.93 -10.82
N GLN A 142 3.94 -8.06 -9.78
CA GLN A 142 3.45 -6.91 -9.00
C GLN A 142 4.59 -6.25 -8.22
N VAL A 143 5.43 -7.05 -7.56
CA VAL A 143 6.60 -6.55 -6.84
C VAL A 143 7.63 -5.97 -7.82
N GLU A 144 7.87 -6.61 -8.97
CA GLU A 144 8.75 -6.04 -10.00
C GLU A 144 8.25 -4.70 -10.54
N ASP A 145 6.94 -4.55 -10.75
CA ASP A 145 6.36 -3.29 -11.22
C ASP A 145 6.62 -2.16 -10.21
N ARG A 146 6.42 -2.44 -8.90
CA ARG A 146 6.74 -1.50 -7.83
C ARG A 146 8.22 -1.12 -7.82
N ILE A 147 9.12 -2.09 -7.99
CA ILE A 147 10.57 -1.86 -8.03
C ILE A 147 10.95 -1.05 -9.28
N GLY A 148 10.33 -1.30 -10.42
CA GLY A 148 10.59 -0.60 -11.67
C GLY A 148 10.28 0.89 -11.59
N PHE A 149 9.09 1.25 -11.07
CA PHE A 149 8.75 2.65 -10.79
C PHE A 149 9.72 3.29 -9.80
N TYR A 150 10.07 2.60 -8.71
CA TYR A 150 11.01 3.10 -7.72
C TYR A 150 12.39 3.41 -8.32
N LYS A 151 12.97 2.46 -9.08
CA LYS A 151 14.26 2.65 -9.75
C LYS A 151 14.23 3.82 -10.72
N ARG A 152 13.21 3.91 -11.57
CA ARG A 152 13.06 5.03 -12.52
C ARG A 152 13.03 6.39 -11.81
N TYR A 153 12.29 6.50 -10.71
CA TYR A 153 12.22 7.75 -9.96
C TYR A 153 13.52 8.06 -9.20
N CYS A 154 14.20 7.06 -8.66
CA CYS A 154 15.52 7.25 -8.09
C CYS A 154 16.55 7.74 -9.13
N ASP A 155 16.51 7.21 -10.35
CA ASP A 155 17.37 7.65 -11.45
C ASP A 155 17.12 9.12 -11.82
N ILE A 156 15.85 9.52 -11.93
CA ILE A 156 15.47 10.91 -12.20
C ILE A 156 15.96 11.84 -11.09
N LEU A 157 15.91 11.39 -9.83
CA LEU A 157 16.34 12.17 -8.66
C LEU A 157 17.86 12.11 -8.40
N GLY A 158 18.60 11.25 -9.09
CA GLY A 158 20.03 11.06 -8.89
C GLY A 158 20.39 10.45 -7.52
N VAL A 159 19.56 9.56 -6.98
CA VAL A 159 19.76 8.93 -5.67
C VAL A 159 19.90 7.42 -5.77
N SER A 160 20.59 6.81 -4.80
CA SER A 160 20.72 5.35 -4.72
C SER A 160 19.37 4.68 -4.46
N TYR A 161 19.16 3.50 -5.04
CA TYR A 161 18.00 2.64 -4.76
C TYR A 161 18.04 2.08 -3.33
N GLY A 162 19.23 1.98 -2.74
CA GLY A 162 19.46 1.19 -1.53
C GLY A 162 19.42 -0.32 -1.79
N ASN A 163 19.33 -1.10 -0.70
CA ASN A 163 19.29 -2.56 -0.72
C ASN A 163 17.89 -3.09 -0.38
N ASN A 164 17.71 -4.41 -0.45
CA ASN A 164 16.46 -5.11 -0.06
C ASN A 164 15.23 -4.55 -0.79
N LEU A 165 15.31 -4.48 -2.12
CA LEU A 165 14.27 -3.85 -2.95
C LEU A 165 13.01 -4.72 -3.08
N ASP A 166 13.16 -6.04 -2.98
CA ASP A 166 12.06 -6.99 -3.08
C ASP A 166 11.62 -7.53 -1.71
N CYS A 167 10.44 -8.15 -1.73
CA CYS A 167 9.91 -8.89 -0.60
C CYS A 167 9.66 -10.38 -0.93
N TYR A 168 10.36 -10.93 -1.91
CA TYR A 168 10.12 -12.29 -2.42
C TYR A 168 10.20 -13.34 -1.32
N ASN A 169 11.15 -13.16 -0.41
CA ASN A 169 11.44 -14.07 0.69
C ASN A 169 11.04 -13.49 2.07
N GLN A 170 10.31 -12.38 2.10
CA GLN A 170 9.85 -11.79 3.35
C GLN A 170 8.50 -12.37 3.73
N ARG A 171 8.35 -12.91 4.94
CA ARG A 171 7.03 -13.29 5.44
C ARG A 171 6.16 -12.03 5.58
N PRO A 172 4.90 -12.05 5.10
CA PRO A 172 4.01 -10.91 5.24
C PRO A 172 3.86 -10.43 6.68
N PHE A 173 3.66 -9.14 6.88
CA PHE A 173 3.16 -8.65 8.18
C PHE A 173 1.75 -9.22 8.40
N GLY A 174 1.53 -9.82 9.57
CA GLY A 174 0.23 -10.35 9.99
C GLY A 174 0.15 -10.45 11.50
N ASN A 175 -1.07 -10.34 12.04
CA ASN A 175 -1.35 -10.58 13.45
C ASN A 175 -0.89 -11.99 13.81
N GLY A 176 -0.33 -12.21 15.00
CA GLY A 176 0.11 -13.53 15.47
C GLY A 176 -1.03 -14.52 15.68
N VAL A 177 -1.78 -14.87 14.62
CA VAL A 177 -2.82 -15.89 14.61
C VAL A 177 -2.47 -16.87 13.50
N SER A 178 -2.39 -18.14 13.91
CA SER A 178 -2.11 -19.29 13.06
C SER A 178 -3.02 -19.31 11.83
N VAL A 179 -2.44 -19.67 10.69
CA VAL A 179 -3.17 -20.14 9.51
C VAL A 179 -3.72 -21.53 9.82
N ASP A 180 -4.83 -21.59 10.56
CA ASP A 180 -5.67 -22.77 10.71
C ASP A 180 -7.13 -22.31 10.85
N SER A 181 -7.76 -22.01 9.71
CA SER A 181 -9.22 -21.96 9.52
C SER A 181 -9.48 -21.80 8.02
N MET A 182 -9.23 -22.88 7.27
CA MET A 182 -10.05 -23.20 6.09
C MET A 182 -11.24 -24.04 6.57
#